data_AF-A0A0D2LY81-F1
#
_entry.id   AF-A0A0D2LY81-F1
#
_cell.length_a   1.000
_cell.length_b   1.000
_cell.length_c   1.000
_cell.angle_alpha   90.00
_cell.angle_beta   90.00
_cell.angle_gamma   90.00
#
_symmetry.space_group_name_H-M   'P 1'
#
loop_
_entity.id
_entity.type
_entity.pdbx_description
1 polymer ?
#
loop_
_entity_poly.entity_id
_entity_poly.type
_entity_poly.pdbx_seq_one_letter_code
_entity_poly.pdbx_strand_id
1 'polypeptide(L)'
;MTALAPVVAFWREFDLDNKWRSKLDEVGLKIAEHQEQSTSSRRLLAEATKDWKRTSGEAGKASGPMVKRYQEEVDSLTKRARHAESAFLELYQELYEAPDPAAALSAALEAQAHSAQLEAQVRKLSSELAEYKAESKAIRNQDLTIRKLEEAARELQAALDAKEEELQAAKREAAAEADAAVVSRMQERESELAEMLASAQASLEAMQKLHTAAQNQLFELQTRSEEAEVGKQS
;
A
#
# COMPACT_ATOMS: atom_id res chain seq x y z
N MET A 1 29.95 -5.33 -11.83
CA MET A 1 29.11 -6.41 -12.38
C MET A 1 29.87 -7.04 -13.53
N THR A 2 30.32 -8.28 -13.37
CA THR A 2 30.97 -9.05 -14.42
C THR A 2 29.98 -9.20 -15.58
N ALA A 3 30.37 -8.80 -16.78
CA ALA A 3 29.50 -8.88 -17.95
C ALA A 3 29.38 -10.34 -18.41
N LEU A 4 28.45 -11.10 -17.81
CA LEU A 4 28.22 -12.51 -18.13
C LEU A 4 27.72 -12.71 -19.57
N ALA A 5 26.94 -11.76 -20.11
CA ALA A 5 26.39 -11.82 -21.45
C ALA A 5 27.47 -11.89 -22.57
N PRO A 6 28.50 -11.02 -22.60
CA PRO A 6 29.63 -11.17 -23.52
C PRO A 6 30.35 -12.52 -23.43
N VAL A 7 30.51 -13.07 -22.22
CA VAL A 7 31.17 -14.36 -22.01
C VAL A 7 30.32 -15.50 -22.58
N VAL A 8 29.01 -15.48 -22.34
CA VAL A 8 28.06 -16.44 -22.93
C VAL A 8 28.07 -16.37 -24.45
N ALA A 9 28.06 -15.16 -25.01
CA ALA A 9 28.09 -14.95 -26.45
C ALA A 9 29.37 -15.53 -27.07
N PHE A 10 30.53 -15.27 -26.45
CA PHE A 10 31.80 -15.83 -26.89
C PHE A 10 31.77 -17.36 -26.91
N TRP A 11 31.37 -18.01 -25.82
CA TRP A 11 31.41 -19.49 -25.75
C TRP A 11 30.40 -20.16 -26.68
N ARG A 12 29.24 -19.53 -26.91
CA ARG A 12 28.27 -20.00 -27.93
C ARG A 12 28.83 -19.90 -29.34
N GLU A 13 29.54 -18.82 -29.67
CA GLU A 13 30.15 -18.64 -31.00
C GLU A 13 31.42 -19.48 -31.18
N PHE A 14 32.16 -19.65 -30.08
CA PHE A 14 33.32 -20.51 -30.04
C PHE A 14 32.91 -21.95 -30.39
N ASP A 15 31.84 -22.47 -29.76
CA ASP A 15 31.24 -23.78 -30.06
C ASP A 15 32.29 -24.89 -29.96
N LEU A 16 32.73 -25.15 -28.73
CA LEU A 16 33.84 -26.07 -28.46
C LEU A 16 33.48 -27.47 -28.98
N ASP A 17 32.27 -27.94 -28.65
CA ASP A 17 31.83 -29.30 -28.94
C ASP A 17 31.70 -29.57 -30.45
N ASN A 18 31.07 -28.68 -31.23
CA ASN A 18 30.79 -28.99 -32.64
C ASN A 18 31.88 -28.50 -33.59
N LYS A 19 32.50 -27.34 -33.33
CA LYS A 19 33.44 -26.71 -34.27
C LYS A 19 34.89 -27.03 -33.94
N TRP A 20 35.31 -26.84 -32.69
CA TRP A 20 36.72 -26.93 -32.35
C TRP A 20 37.20 -28.34 -32.07
N ARG A 21 36.40 -29.21 -31.44
CA ARG A 21 36.81 -30.61 -31.21
C ARG A 21 37.17 -31.33 -32.50
N SER A 22 36.30 -31.30 -33.51
CA SER A 22 36.59 -31.92 -34.82
C SER A 22 37.85 -31.36 -35.48
N LYS A 23 38.08 -30.05 -35.37
CA LYS A 23 39.29 -29.42 -35.91
C LYS A 23 40.55 -29.82 -35.15
N LEU A 24 40.46 -29.97 -33.84
CA LEU A 24 41.56 -30.43 -33.01
C LEU A 24 41.90 -31.90 -33.30
N ASP A 25 40.88 -32.75 -33.49
CA ASP A 25 41.06 -34.15 -33.91
C ASP A 25 41.82 -34.25 -35.24
N GLU A 26 41.44 -33.43 -36.23
CA GLU A 26 42.12 -33.40 -37.53
C GLU A 26 43.60 -33.03 -37.39
N VAL A 27 43.91 -32.05 -36.54
CA VAL A 27 45.29 -31.65 -36.27
C VAL A 27 46.05 -32.76 -35.53
N GLY A 28 45.42 -33.42 -34.54
CA GLY A 28 45.99 -34.55 -33.82
C GLY A 28 46.36 -35.72 -34.75
N LEU A 29 45.46 -36.06 -35.67
CA LEU A 29 45.71 -37.11 -36.68
C LEU A 29 46.87 -36.74 -37.62
N LYS A 30 46.92 -35.48 -38.09
CA LYS A 30 48.04 -34.98 -38.92
C LYS A 30 49.37 -35.00 -38.18
N ILE A 31 49.39 -34.67 -36.89
CA ILE A 31 50.60 -34.78 -36.06
C ILE A 31 51.08 -36.23 -36.01
N ALA A 32 50.18 -37.19 -35.77
CA ALA A 32 50.53 -38.60 -35.75
C ALA A 32 51.12 -39.07 -37.10
N GLU A 33 50.50 -38.67 -38.21
CA GLU A 33 51.00 -38.96 -39.56
C GLU A 33 52.40 -38.37 -39.79
N HIS A 34 52.61 -37.09 -39.45
CA HIS A 34 53.92 -36.44 -39.60
C HIS A 34 55.00 -37.08 -38.72
N GLN A 35 54.65 -37.56 -37.52
CA GLN A 35 55.58 -38.27 -36.64
C GLN A 35 56.04 -39.60 -37.25
N GLU A 36 55.12 -40.36 -37.85
CA GLU A 36 55.44 -41.60 -38.57
C GLU A 36 56.32 -41.33 -39.80
N GLN A 37 55.92 -40.37 -40.63
CA GLN A 37 56.66 -39.97 -41.83
C GLN A 37 58.07 -39.47 -41.50
N SER A 38 58.21 -38.63 -40.46
CA SER A 38 59.51 -38.10 -40.02
C SER A 38 60.43 -39.21 -39.50
N THR A 39 59.88 -40.16 -38.74
CA THR A 39 60.63 -41.32 -38.23
C THR A 39 61.14 -42.20 -39.37
N SER A 40 60.29 -42.51 -40.35
CA SER A 40 60.64 -43.28 -41.54
C SER A 40 61.70 -42.56 -42.39
N SER A 41 61.46 -41.29 -42.72
CA SER A 41 62.34 -40.46 -43.55
C SER A 41 63.72 -40.29 -42.92
N ARG A 42 63.80 -40.12 -41.60
CA ARG A 42 65.07 -39.98 -40.87
C ARG A 42 65.89 -41.26 -40.90
N ARG A 43 65.23 -42.42 -40.82
CA ARG A 43 65.89 -43.72 -40.96
C ARG A 43 66.48 -43.88 -42.36
N LEU A 44 65.70 -43.60 -43.41
CA LEU A 44 66.17 -43.65 -44.80
C LEU A 44 67.33 -42.69 -45.06
N LEU A 45 67.26 -41.46 -44.51
CA LEU A 45 68.33 -40.48 -44.64
C LEU A 45 69.63 -40.94 -43.96
N ALA A 46 69.54 -41.58 -42.79
CA ALA A 46 70.69 -42.13 -42.09
C ALA A 46 71.36 -43.27 -42.88
N GLU A 47 70.56 -44.19 -43.45
CA GLU A 47 71.02 -45.28 -44.31
C GLU A 47 71.72 -44.72 -45.57
N ALA A 48 71.06 -43.80 -46.30
CA ALA A 48 71.61 -43.16 -47.49
C ALA A 48 72.91 -42.39 -47.22
N THR A 49 72.98 -41.66 -46.09
CA THR A 49 74.18 -40.91 -45.68
C THR A 49 75.35 -41.86 -45.38
N LYS A 50 75.09 -43.00 -44.74
CA LYS A 50 76.10 -44.01 -44.43
C LYS A 50 76.61 -44.68 -45.71
N ASP A 51 75.71 -45.03 -46.61
CA ASP A 51 76.06 -45.65 -47.89
C ASP A 51 76.88 -44.71 -48.77
N TRP A 52 76.47 -43.45 -48.87
CA TRP A 52 77.21 -42.45 -49.62
C TRP A 52 78.61 -42.20 -49.05
N LYS A 53 78.77 -42.13 -47.72
CA LYS A 53 80.10 -42.01 -47.07
C LYS A 53 81.00 -43.21 -47.40
N ARG A 54 80.43 -44.41 -47.55
CA ARG A 54 81.16 -45.64 -47.91
C ARG A 54 81.58 -45.65 -49.37
N THR A 55 80.73 -45.20 -50.29
CA THR A 55 81.00 -45.27 -51.74
C THR A 55 81.81 -44.09 -52.28
N SER A 56 81.84 -42.94 -51.59
CA SER A 56 82.38 -41.68 -52.13
C SER A 56 83.87 -41.41 -51.86
N GLY A 57 84.62 -42.36 -51.26
CA GLY A 57 86.08 -42.24 -51.08
C GLY A 57 86.53 -40.94 -50.38
N GLU A 58 87.50 -40.23 -50.96
CA GLU A 58 88.02 -38.96 -50.40
C GLU A 58 86.99 -37.82 -50.41
N ALA A 59 86.11 -37.75 -51.41
CA ALA A 59 85.06 -36.74 -51.48
C ALA A 59 84.06 -36.88 -50.32
N GLY A 60 83.77 -38.12 -49.89
CA GLY A 60 82.97 -38.40 -48.69
C GLY A 60 83.64 -37.96 -47.39
N LYS A 61 84.97 -37.96 -47.33
CA LYS A 61 85.73 -37.46 -46.17
C LYS A 61 85.74 -35.93 -46.12
N ALA A 62 85.99 -35.27 -47.25
CA ALA A 62 86.06 -33.81 -47.34
C ALA A 62 84.73 -33.11 -46.99
N SER A 63 83.62 -33.76 -47.33
CA SER A 63 82.25 -33.28 -47.07
C SER A 63 81.70 -33.62 -45.68
N GLY A 64 82.41 -34.44 -44.90
CA GLY A 64 81.99 -34.91 -43.57
C GLY A 64 81.56 -33.79 -42.61
N PRO A 65 82.31 -32.68 -42.47
CA PRO A 65 81.90 -31.55 -41.64
C PRO A 65 80.60 -30.89 -42.08
N MET A 66 80.36 -30.78 -43.40
CA MET A 66 79.13 -30.20 -43.94
C MET A 66 77.93 -31.10 -43.66
N VAL A 67 78.06 -32.41 -43.90
CA VAL A 67 77.01 -33.40 -43.57
C VAL A 67 76.66 -33.35 -42.09
N LYS A 68 77.66 -33.21 -41.20
CA LYS A 68 77.43 -33.09 -39.77
C LYS A 68 76.60 -31.86 -39.41
N ARG A 69 76.87 -30.69 -40.01
CA ARG A 69 76.07 -29.47 -39.79
C ARG A 69 74.62 -29.63 -40.22
N TYR A 70 74.36 -30.27 -41.37
CA TYR A 70 72.99 -30.57 -41.79
C TYR A 70 72.30 -31.56 -40.84
N GLN A 71 73.01 -32.57 -40.33
CA GLN A 71 72.47 -33.49 -39.32
C GLN A 71 72.11 -32.77 -38.02
N GLU A 72 72.99 -31.91 -37.51
CA GLU A 72 72.74 -31.10 -36.31
C GLU A 72 71.50 -30.20 -36.49
N GLU A 73 71.32 -29.59 -37.67
CA GLU A 73 70.14 -28.78 -37.97
C GLU A 73 68.86 -29.63 -38.05
N VAL A 74 68.90 -30.78 -38.72
CA VAL A 74 67.75 -31.72 -38.77
C VAL A 74 67.37 -32.20 -37.37
N ASP A 75 68.35 -32.49 -36.52
CA ASP A 75 68.14 -32.87 -35.13
C ASP A 75 67.50 -31.73 -34.33
N SER A 76 67.98 -30.50 -34.53
CA SER A 76 67.44 -29.28 -33.91
C SER A 76 65.98 -29.04 -34.30
N LEU A 77 65.69 -29.09 -35.61
CA LEU A 77 64.33 -28.98 -36.15
C LEU A 77 63.41 -30.06 -35.61
N THR A 78 63.89 -31.31 -35.51
CA THR A 78 63.10 -32.41 -34.96
C THR A 78 62.80 -32.21 -33.48
N LYS A 79 63.76 -31.73 -32.68
CA LYS A 79 63.53 -31.41 -31.27
C LYS A 79 62.50 -30.29 -31.12
N ARG A 80 62.59 -29.23 -31.92
CA ARG A 80 61.64 -28.12 -31.91
C ARG A 80 60.23 -28.57 -32.32
N ALA A 81 60.12 -29.40 -33.36
CA ALA A 81 58.84 -29.95 -33.82
C ALA A 81 58.19 -30.82 -32.74
N ARG A 82 58.93 -31.79 -32.18
CA ARG A 82 58.45 -32.64 -31.09
C ARG A 82 57.98 -31.84 -29.88
N HIS A 83 58.70 -30.79 -29.50
CA HIS A 83 58.28 -29.94 -28.40
C HIS A 83 56.94 -29.24 -28.67
N ALA A 84 56.75 -28.68 -29.87
CA ALA A 84 55.50 -28.03 -30.26
C ALA A 84 54.34 -29.03 -30.37
N GLU A 85 54.59 -30.22 -30.93
CA GLU A 85 53.61 -31.31 -31.03
C GLU A 85 53.19 -31.82 -29.64
N SER A 86 54.14 -32.06 -28.74
CA SER A 86 53.85 -32.46 -27.35
C SER A 86 53.03 -31.40 -26.62
N ALA A 87 53.42 -30.12 -26.70
CA ALA A 87 52.66 -29.04 -26.07
C ALA A 87 51.23 -28.92 -26.64
N PHE A 88 51.06 -29.13 -27.94
CA PHE A 88 49.73 -29.17 -28.55
C PHE A 88 48.91 -30.36 -28.03
N LEU A 89 49.49 -31.57 -28.01
CA LEU A 89 48.78 -32.78 -27.60
C LEU A 89 48.39 -32.74 -26.12
N GLU A 90 49.22 -32.16 -25.26
CA GLU A 90 48.91 -31.91 -23.85
C GLU A 90 47.68 -31.00 -23.71
N LEU A 91 47.68 -29.85 -24.40
CA LEU A 91 46.52 -28.93 -24.36
C LEU A 91 45.28 -29.55 -25.00
N TYR A 92 45.45 -30.27 -26.10
CA TYR A 92 44.37 -30.94 -26.80
C TYR A 92 43.67 -31.94 -25.90
N GLN A 93 44.41 -32.76 -25.16
CA GLN A 93 43.82 -33.75 -24.25
C GLN A 93 42.96 -33.07 -23.18
N GLU A 94 43.51 -32.08 -22.48
CA GLU A 94 42.78 -31.33 -21.45
C GLU A 94 41.53 -30.63 -22.00
N LEU A 95 41.64 -30.00 -23.18
CA LEU A 95 40.54 -29.27 -23.80
C LEU A 95 39.47 -30.20 -24.40
N TYR A 96 39.85 -31.38 -24.86
CA TYR A 96 38.91 -32.36 -25.42
C TYR A 96 38.04 -32.99 -24.32
N GLU A 97 38.62 -33.26 -23.15
CA GLU A 97 37.90 -33.76 -21.97
C GLU A 97 37.04 -32.69 -21.29
N ALA A 98 37.38 -31.40 -21.47
CA ALA A 98 36.62 -30.31 -20.89
C ALA A 98 35.20 -30.23 -21.50
N PRO A 99 34.14 -30.16 -20.67
CA PRO A 99 32.77 -29.95 -21.15
C PRO A 99 32.61 -28.53 -21.71
N ASP A 100 31.78 -28.37 -22.74
CA ASP A 100 31.47 -27.04 -23.28
C ASP A 100 30.69 -26.21 -22.24
N PRO A 101 31.23 -25.06 -21.77
CA PRO A 101 30.59 -24.25 -20.75
C PRO A 101 29.39 -23.43 -21.29
N ALA A 102 29.17 -23.35 -22.61
CA ALA A 102 28.17 -22.47 -23.21
C ALA A 102 26.76 -22.69 -22.65
N ALA A 103 26.35 -23.95 -22.48
CA ALA A 103 25.04 -24.30 -21.92
C ALA A 103 24.90 -23.88 -20.45
N ALA A 104 25.90 -24.20 -19.62
CA ALA A 104 25.88 -23.84 -18.20
C ALA A 104 25.92 -22.32 -17.99
N LEU A 105 26.72 -21.59 -18.77
CA LEU A 105 26.79 -20.13 -18.73
C LEU A 105 25.47 -19.49 -19.20
N SER A 106 24.81 -20.08 -20.19
CA SER A 106 23.49 -19.63 -20.65
C SER A 106 22.44 -19.76 -19.55
N ALA A 107 22.39 -20.92 -18.90
CA ALA A 107 21.48 -21.14 -17.77
C ALA A 107 21.78 -20.18 -16.61
N ALA A 108 23.06 -19.89 -16.33
CA ALA A 108 23.44 -18.92 -15.31
C ALA A 108 22.98 -17.49 -15.65
N LEU A 109 23.06 -17.09 -16.93
CA LEU A 109 22.58 -15.78 -17.38
C LEU A 109 21.06 -15.65 -17.25
N GLU A 110 20.32 -16.70 -17.61
CA GLU A 110 18.87 -16.77 -17.43
C GLU A 110 18.48 -16.74 -15.95
N ALA A 111 19.18 -17.50 -15.11
CA ALA A 111 18.96 -17.50 -13.67
C ALA A 111 19.24 -16.13 -13.04
N GLN A 112 20.28 -15.42 -13.51
CA GLN A 112 20.58 -14.06 -13.06
C GLN A 112 19.45 -13.08 -13.42
N ALA A 113 18.93 -13.16 -14.65
CA ALA A 113 17.80 -12.33 -15.07
C ALA A 113 16.53 -12.64 -14.26
N HIS A 114 16.24 -13.92 -14.04
CA HIS A 114 15.10 -14.36 -13.24
C HIS A 114 15.21 -13.94 -11.78
N SER A 115 16.39 -14.07 -11.19
CA SER A 115 16.67 -13.62 -9.81
C SER A 115 16.44 -12.12 -9.66
N ALA A 116 16.91 -11.30 -10.61
CA ALA A 116 16.67 -9.86 -10.60
C ALA A 116 15.17 -9.52 -10.70
N GLN A 117 14.41 -10.26 -11.50
CA GLN A 117 12.96 -10.09 -11.60
C GLN A 117 12.25 -10.46 -10.29
N LEU A 118 12.63 -11.57 -9.65
CA LEU A 118 12.07 -11.98 -8.36
C LEU A 118 12.39 -10.96 -7.26
N GLU A 119 13.61 -10.45 -7.21
CA GLU A 119 13.98 -9.39 -6.26
C GLU A 119 13.12 -8.13 -6.44
N ALA A 120 12.86 -7.72 -7.69
CA ALA A 120 11.98 -6.59 -7.97
C ALA A 120 10.55 -6.84 -7.51
N GLN A 121 10.01 -8.05 -7.74
CA GLN A 121 8.68 -8.44 -7.27
C GLN A 121 8.59 -8.47 -5.74
N VAL A 122 9.58 -9.03 -5.06
CA VAL A 122 9.65 -9.07 -3.59
C VAL A 122 9.66 -7.66 -3.02
N ARG A 123 10.45 -6.74 -3.60
CA ARG A 123 10.48 -5.33 -3.17
C ARG A 123 9.10 -4.67 -3.35
N LYS A 124 8.45 -4.89 -4.50
CA LYS A 124 7.12 -4.35 -4.78
C LYS A 124 6.07 -4.85 -3.78
N LEU A 125 5.97 -6.17 -3.61
CA LEU A 125 5.02 -6.79 -2.68
C LEU A 125 5.28 -6.37 -1.23
N SER A 126 6.55 -6.18 -0.85
CA SER A 126 6.91 -5.70 0.48
C SER A 126 6.44 -4.26 0.72
N SER A 127 6.50 -3.39 -0.30
CA SER A 127 5.95 -2.03 -0.24
C SER A 127 4.42 -2.05 -0.09
N GLU A 128 3.74 -2.79 -0.96
CA GLU A 128 2.27 -2.91 -0.92
C GLU A 128 1.79 -3.46 0.43
N LEU A 129 2.47 -4.49 0.96
CA LEU A 129 2.14 -5.05 2.27
C LEU A 129 2.36 -4.03 3.41
N ALA A 130 3.38 -3.18 3.31
CA ALA A 130 3.62 -2.12 4.29
C ALA A 130 2.51 -1.05 4.24
N GLU A 131 2.09 -0.67 3.04
CA GLU A 131 0.97 0.27 2.79
C GLU A 131 -0.34 -0.28 3.35
N TYR A 132 -0.72 -1.52 3.00
CA TYR A 132 -1.93 -2.16 3.53
C TYR A 132 -1.93 -2.27 5.06
N LYS A 133 -0.78 -2.56 5.67
CA LYS A 133 -0.66 -2.59 7.13
C LYS A 133 -0.87 -1.21 7.75
N ALA A 134 -0.35 -0.15 7.12
CA ALA A 134 -0.53 1.22 7.56
C ALA A 134 -2.01 1.65 7.44
N GLU A 135 -2.65 1.37 6.31
CA GLU A 135 -4.07 1.64 6.09
C GLU A 135 -4.96 0.88 7.08
N SER A 136 -4.70 -0.41 7.30
CA SER A 136 -5.44 -1.21 8.27
C SER A 136 -5.36 -0.64 9.69
N LYS A 137 -4.18 -0.13 10.08
CA LYS A 137 -4.00 0.55 11.37
C LYS A 137 -4.77 1.87 11.42
N ALA A 138 -4.78 2.64 10.33
CA ALA A 138 -5.53 3.89 10.23
C ALA A 138 -7.04 3.66 10.35
N ILE A 139 -7.59 2.66 9.66
CA ILE A 139 -9.01 2.29 9.72
C ILE A 139 -9.41 1.91 11.16
N ARG A 140 -8.62 1.08 11.84
CA ARG A 140 -8.89 0.73 13.26
C ARG A 140 -8.92 1.95 14.18
N ASN A 141 -8.05 2.94 13.94
CA ASN A 141 -8.05 4.18 14.71
C ASN A 141 -9.30 5.04 14.40
N GLN A 142 -9.75 5.04 13.14
CA GLN A 142 -10.98 5.71 12.73
C GLN A 142 -12.21 5.07 13.39
N ASP A 143 -12.30 3.74 13.46
CA ASP A 143 -13.39 3.04 14.15
C ASP A 143 -13.51 3.44 15.63
N LEU A 144 -12.37 3.59 16.32
CA LEU A 144 -12.36 4.08 17.71
C LEU A 144 -12.85 5.53 17.82
N THR A 145 -12.51 6.36 16.84
CA THR A 145 -12.94 7.77 16.80
C THR A 145 -14.44 7.86 16.54
N ILE A 146 -14.97 7.06 15.60
CA ILE A 146 -16.40 6.99 15.29
C ILE A 146 -17.18 6.57 16.54
N ARG A 147 -16.75 5.52 17.26
CA ARG A 147 -17.42 5.09 18.51
C ARG A 147 -17.50 6.20 19.55
N LYS A 148 -16.41 6.96 19.75
CA LYS A 148 -16.39 8.10 20.67
C LYS A 148 -17.34 9.22 20.24
N LEU A 149 -17.38 9.53 18.95
CA LEU A 149 -18.28 10.54 18.40
C LEU A 149 -19.74 10.11 18.50
N GLU A 150 -20.05 8.84 18.25
CA GLU A 150 -21.39 8.28 18.44
C GLU A 150 -21.84 8.34 19.90
N GLU A 151 -20.96 8.04 20.85
CA GLU A 151 -21.23 8.15 22.29
C GLU A 151 -21.49 9.61 22.69
N ALA A 152 -20.62 10.54 22.30
CA ALA A 152 -20.81 11.96 22.55
C ALA A 152 -22.11 12.51 21.91
N ALA A 153 -22.47 12.05 20.72
CA ALA A 153 -23.73 12.42 20.07
C ALA A 153 -24.95 11.92 20.85
N ARG A 154 -24.90 10.69 21.39
CA ARG A 154 -25.98 10.17 22.25
C ARG A 154 -26.10 10.95 23.55
N GLU A 155 -24.98 11.30 24.18
CA GLU A 155 -24.96 12.13 25.40
C GLU A 155 -25.55 13.53 25.14
N LEU A 156 -25.14 14.17 24.04
CA LEU A 156 -25.70 15.45 23.61
C LEU A 156 -27.20 15.36 23.34
N GLN A 157 -27.66 14.30 22.67
CA GLN A 157 -29.09 14.10 22.42
C GLN A 157 -29.87 13.93 23.73
N ALA A 158 -29.37 13.10 24.66
CA ALA A 158 -30.00 12.92 25.97
C ALA A 158 -30.03 14.22 26.80
N ALA A 159 -28.97 15.03 26.72
CA ALA A 159 -28.92 16.34 27.36
C ALA A 159 -29.90 17.35 26.75
N LEU A 160 -30.08 17.33 25.42
CA LEU A 160 -31.09 18.15 24.74
C LEU A 160 -32.50 17.72 25.14
N ASP A 161 -32.80 16.41 25.14
CA ASP A 161 -34.11 15.89 25.54
C ASP A 161 -34.43 16.26 27.00
N ALA A 162 -33.46 16.14 27.91
CA ALA A 162 -33.62 16.56 29.30
C ALA A 162 -33.87 18.07 29.44
N LYS A 163 -33.18 18.90 28.64
CA LYS A 163 -33.39 20.35 28.62
C LYS A 163 -34.75 20.73 28.03
N GLU A 164 -35.21 20.00 27.02
CA GLU A 164 -36.55 20.15 26.46
C GLU A 164 -37.61 19.85 27.52
N GLU A 165 -37.47 18.74 28.28
CA GLU A 165 -38.39 18.42 29.37
C GLU A 165 -38.39 19.47 30.49
N GLU A 166 -37.20 19.93 30.91
CA GLU A 166 -37.06 21.00 31.91
C GLU A 166 -37.75 22.29 31.45
N LEU A 167 -37.56 22.68 30.18
CA LEU A 167 -38.21 23.86 29.59
C LEU A 167 -39.74 23.69 29.52
N GLN A 168 -40.22 22.51 29.15
CA GLN A 168 -41.66 22.22 29.11
C GLN A 168 -42.29 22.25 30.52
N ALA A 169 -41.59 21.71 31.52
CA ALA A 169 -42.01 21.78 32.91
C ALA A 169 -42.08 23.24 33.40
N ALA A 170 -41.03 24.02 33.16
CA ALA A 170 -40.98 25.45 33.51
C ALA A 170 -42.10 26.26 32.83
N LYS A 171 -42.40 25.97 31.55
CA LYS A 171 -43.52 26.59 30.84
C LYS A 171 -44.87 26.26 31.46
N ARG A 172 -45.09 24.99 31.87
CA ARG A 172 -46.33 24.57 32.52
C ARG A 172 -46.50 25.23 33.89
N GLU A 173 -45.42 25.30 34.66
CA GLU A 173 -45.42 25.97 35.97
C GLU A 173 -45.72 27.46 35.83
N ALA A 174 -45.04 28.16 34.92
CA ALA A 174 -45.30 29.57 34.64
C ALA A 174 -46.73 29.83 34.14
N ALA A 175 -47.30 28.92 33.33
CA ALA A 175 -48.69 29.02 32.90
C ALA A 175 -49.67 28.84 34.08
N ALA A 176 -49.42 27.86 34.96
CA ALA A 176 -50.24 27.63 36.14
C ALA A 176 -50.17 28.82 37.13
N GLU A 177 -48.99 29.42 37.30
CA GLU A 177 -48.81 30.61 38.13
C GLU A 177 -49.54 31.82 37.54
N ALA A 178 -49.48 32.00 36.22
CA ALA A 178 -50.23 33.05 35.53
C ALA A 178 -51.75 32.86 35.67
N ASP A 179 -52.25 31.63 35.50
CA ASP A 179 -53.67 31.31 35.67
C ASP A 179 -54.12 31.56 37.13
N ALA A 180 -53.31 31.16 38.12
CA ALA A 180 -53.59 31.42 39.53
C ALA A 180 -53.64 32.92 39.85
N ALA A 181 -52.73 33.71 39.28
CA ALA A 181 -52.73 35.16 39.43
C ALA A 181 -53.98 35.82 38.81
N VAL A 182 -54.45 35.31 37.66
CA VAL A 182 -55.71 35.77 37.04
C VAL A 182 -56.90 35.44 37.92
N VAL A 183 -56.99 34.22 38.45
CA VAL A 183 -58.07 33.80 39.36
C VAL A 183 -58.08 34.66 40.62
N SER A 184 -56.92 34.91 41.24
CA SER A 184 -56.81 35.77 42.43
C SER A 184 -57.31 37.19 42.12
N ARG A 185 -56.92 37.78 40.99
CA ARG A 185 -57.42 39.09 40.56
C ARG A 185 -58.92 39.09 40.30
N MET A 186 -59.47 38.02 39.73
CA MET A 186 -60.92 37.88 39.54
C MET A 186 -61.65 37.80 40.87
N GLN A 187 -61.13 37.02 41.83
CA GLN A 187 -61.69 36.91 43.18
C GLN A 187 -61.65 38.23 43.95
N GLU A 188 -60.52 38.96 43.91
CA GLU A 188 -60.41 40.30 44.50
C GLU A 188 -61.47 41.24 43.90
N ARG A 189 -61.62 41.23 42.58
CA ARG A 189 -62.60 42.07 41.89
C ARG A 189 -64.05 41.65 42.17
N GLU A 190 -64.33 40.35 42.30
CA GLU A 190 -65.64 39.86 42.73
C GLU A 190 -65.97 40.30 44.15
N SER A 191 -65.00 40.27 45.07
CA SER A 191 -65.16 40.77 46.43
C SER A 191 -65.47 42.27 46.44
N GLU A 192 -64.72 43.08 45.70
CA GLU A 192 -64.97 44.52 45.56
C GLU A 192 -66.36 44.81 44.97
N LEU A 193 -66.77 44.06 43.94
CA LEU A 193 -68.10 44.19 43.34
C LEU A 193 -69.21 43.76 44.31
N ALA A 194 -69.00 42.71 45.09
CA ALA A 194 -69.94 42.27 46.12
C ALA A 194 -70.11 43.34 47.22
N GLU A 195 -69.02 43.96 47.67
CA GLU A 195 -69.06 45.06 48.63
C GLU A 195 -69.80 46.29 48.07
N MET A 196 -69.52 46.66 46.82
CA MET A 196 -70.22 47.76 46.14
C MET A 196 -71.72 47.46 45.98
N LEU A 197 -72.08 46.22 45.61
CA LEU A 197 -73.47 45.80 45.47
C LEU A 197 -74.20 45.83 46.82
N ALA A 198 -73.57 45.32 47.88
CA ALA A 198 -74.13 45.37 49.23
C ALA A 198 -74.36 46.82 49.69
N SER A 199 -73.40 47.72 49.42
CA SER A 199 -73.54 49.14 49.70
C SER A 199 -74.68 49.78 48.90
N ALA A 200 -74.79 49.48 47.60
CA ALA A 200 -75.86 49.99 46.74
C ALA A 200 -77.24 49.45 47.16
N GLN A 201 -77.34 48.17 47.53
CA GLN A 201 -78.56 47.55 48.06
C GLN A 201 -78.98 48.21 49.37
N ALA A 202 -78.04 48.42 50.31
CA ALA A 202 -78.32 49.13 51.56
C ALA A 202 -78.81 50.57 51.31
N SER A 203 -78.22 51.26 50.32
CA SER A 203 -78.69 52.58 49.88
C SER A 203 -80.08 52.53 49.26
N LEU A 204 -80.40 51.49 48.46
CA LEU A 204 -81.71 51.31 47.87
C LEU A 204 -82.77 51.00 48.93
N GLU A 205 -82.49 50.11 49.88
CA GLU A 205 -83.38 49.82 51.01
C GLU A 205 -83.63 51.08 51.86
N ALA A 206 -82.60 51.89 52.10
CA ALA A 206 -82.74 53.17 52.77
C ALA A 206 -83.66 54.12 51.98
N MET A 207 -83.49 54.22 50.67
CA MET A 207 -84.35 55.00 49.78
C MET A 207 -85.78 54.47 49.72
N GLN A 208 -85.99 53.14 49.70
CA GLN A 208 -87.30 52.52 49.75
C GLN A 208 -88.00 52.83 51.08
N LYS A 209 -87.31 52.69 52.22
CA LYS A 209 -87.86 53.07 53.54
C LYS A 209 -88.23 54.55 53.58
N LEU A 210 -87.39 55.43 53.05
CA LEU A 210 -87.69 56.85 52.89
C LEU A 210 -88.91 57.09 52.00
N HIS A 211 -89.01 56.39 50.88
CA HIS A 211 -90.13 56.50 49.94
C HIS A 211 -91.43 55.99 50.58
N THR A 212 -91.43 54.86 51.27
CA THR A 212 -92.61 54.35 52.01
C THR A 212 -93.00 55.32 53.12
N ALA A 213 -92.03 55.88 53.85
CA ALA A 213 -92.32 56.90 54.85
C ALA A 213 -92.96 58.15 54.22
N ALA A 214 -92.47 58.60 53.06
CA ALA A 214 -93.04 59.72 52.31
C ALA A 214 -94.44 59.39 51.74
N GLN A 215 -94.67 58.18 51.24
CA GLN A 215 -95.98 57.71 50.78
C GLN A 215 -96.99 57.61 51.92
N ASN A 216 -96.58 57.12 53.09
CA ASN A 216 -97.43 57.11 54.28
C ASN A 216 -97.80 58.53 54.71
N GLN A 217 -96.86 59.47 54.65
CA GLN A 217 -97.16 60.90 54.90
C GLN A 217 -98.12 61.48 53.86
N LEU A 218 -97.97 61.14 52.57
CA LEU A 218 -98.91 61.54 51.53
C LEU A 218 -100.31 60.95 51.75
N PHE A 219 -100.38 59.68 52.15
CA PHE A 219 -101.64 59.02 52.49
C PHE A 219 -102.29 59.69 53.70
N GLU A 220 -101.56 59.95 54.79
CA GLU A 220 -102.07 60.70 55.95
C GLU A 220 -102.57 62.10 55.57
N LEU A 221 -101.89 62.78 54.65
CA LEU A 221 -102.34 64.07 54.12
C LEU A 221 -103.60 63.95 53.26
N GLN A 222 -103.73 62.89 52.45
CA GLN A 222 -104.95 62.59 51.69
C GLN A 222 -106.12 62.25 52.61
N THR A 223 -105.92 61.40 53.62
CA THR A 223 -106.95 61.05 54.62
C THR A 223 -107.39 62.30 55.40
N ARG A 224 -106.45 63.17 55.78
CA ARG A 224 -106.78 64.48 56.39
C ARG A 224 -107.53 65.42 55.45
N SER A 225 -107.28 65.36 54.14
CA SER A 225 -108.06 66.15 53.17
C SER A 225 -109.47 65.57 52.92
N GLU A 226 -109.62 64.25 52.92
CA GLU A 226 -110.91 63.56 52.78
C GLU A 226 -111.77 63.74 54.04
N GLU A 227 -111.18 63.68 55.24
CA GLU A 227 -111.85 64.05 56.51
C GLU A 227 -112.29 65.52 56.54
N ALA A 228 -111.52 66.42 55.90
CA ALA A 228 -111.86 67.84 55.78
C ALA A 228 -112.96 68.12 54.72
N GLU A 229 -113.14 67.25 53.73
CA GLU A 229 -114.24 67.32 52.74
C GLU A 229 -115.55 66.74 53.30
N VAL A 230 -115.50 65.63 54.04
CA VAL A 230 -116.68 64.98 54.62
C VAL A 230 -117.27 65.81 55.79
N GLY A 231 -116.45 66.60 56.49
CA GLY A 231 -116.89 67.54 57.52
C GLY A 231 -117.62 68.80 57.03
N LYS A 232 -117.73 69.03 55.70
CA LYS A 232 -118.29 70.27 55.12
C LYS A 232 -119.66 70.13 54.43
N GLN A 233 -120.33 68.98 54.51
CA GLN A 233 -121.67 68.79 53.93
C GLN A 233 -122.75 68.34 54.94
N SER A 234 -122.59 68.67 56.22
CA SER A 234 -123.68 68.59 57.21
C SER A 234 -124.13 69.97 57.67
#